data_AF-A0A4Q0Y4C5-F1
#
_entry.id   AF-A0A4Q0Y4C5-F1
#
_cell.length_a   1.000
_cell.length_b   1.000
_cell.length_c   1.000
_cell.angle_alpha   90.00
_cell.angle_beta   90.00
_cell.angle_gamma   90.00
#
_symmetry.space_group_name_H-M   'P 1'
#
loop_
_entity.id
_entity.type
_entity.pdbx_description
1 polymer ?
#
loop_
_entity_poly.entity_id
_entity_poly.type
_entity_poly.pdbx_seq_one_letter_code
_entity_poly.pdbx_strand_id
1 'polypeptide(L)'
;VTNTIRDGVVAIEEGAWYSPEDAEAGDSFFGNDQRKVRCNSGQVNVLTSSRPTSQMAQATTANTVLVSIKKAGTVSPNVAYNPPKIIGA
;
A
#
# COMPACT_ATOMS: atom_id res chain seq x y z
N VAL A 1 -9.71 11.16 14.09
CA VAL A 1 -9.06 12.49 14.21
C VAL A 1 -8.50 12.57 15.62
N THR A 2 -7.23 13.00 15.79
CA THR A 2 -6.54 13.06 17.09
C THR A 2 -5.74 14.35 17.20
N ASN A 3 -5.45 14.78 18.44
CA ASN A 3 -4.66 15.97 18.76
C ASN A 3 -3.20 15.63 19.15
N THR A 4 -2.80 14.36 19.02
CA THR A 4 -1.47 13.86 19.42
C THR A 4 -0.43 13.94 18.29
N ILE A 5 -0.83 14.34 17.09
CA ILE A 5 0.03 14.46 15.90
C ILE A 5 0.04 15.90 15.42
N ARG A 6 1.18 16.36 14.89
CA ARG A 6 1.35 17.74 14.43
C ARG A 6 0.52 17.98 13.16
N ASP A 7 0.02 19.21 13.00
CA ASP A 7 -0.65 19.64 11.77
C ASP A 7 0.22 19.37 10.53
N GLY A 8 -0.41 18.85 9.47
CA GLY A 8 0.26 18.44 8.24
C GLY A 8 0.90 17.05 8.29
N VAL A 9 0.83 16.33 9.41
CA VAL A 9 1.36 14.97 9.56
C VAL A 9 0.21 13.95 9.66
N VAL A 10 0.37 12.81 8.97
CA VAL A 10 -0.49 11.64 9.12
C VAL A 10 0.36 10.46 9.59
N ALA A 11 -0.22 9.61 10.43
CA ALA A 11 0.41 8.37 10.89
C ALA A 11 -0.44 7.18 10.44
N ILE A 12 0.21 6.19 9.84
CA ILE A 12 -0.37 4.91 9.45
C ILE A 12 0.66 3.85 9.86
N GLU A 13 0.27 2.93 10.72
CA GLU A 13 1.14 1.84 11.16
C GLU A 13 1.44 0.88 10.01
N GLU A 14 2.65 0.33 10.00
CA GLU A 14 3.07 -0.65 9.02
C GLU A 14 2.55 -2.06 9.35
N GLY A 15 2.82 -3.05 8.49
CA GLY A 15 2.36 -4.43 8.68
C GLY A 15 0.94 -4.77 8.18
N ALA A 16 0.14 -3.80 7.74
CA ALA A 16 -1.14 -4.10 7.09
C ALA A 16 -0.93 -4.93 5.81
N TRP A 17 -1.71 -6.01 5.65
CA TRP A 17 -1.59 -6.93 4.51
C TRP A 17 -1.96 -6.23 3.21
N TYR A 18 -1.23 -6.50 2.12
CA TYR A 18 -1.59 -5.97 0.80
C TYR A 18 -2.90 -6.60 0.30
N SER A 19 -3.84 -5.79 -0.17
CA SER A 19 -5.07 -6.27 -0.81
C SER A 19 -5.45 -5.33 -1.94
N PRO A 20 -5.00 -5.61 -3.18
CA PRO A 20 -5.35 -4.82 -4.35
C PRO A 20 -6.84 -4.95 -4.67
N GLU A 21 -7.46 -3.87 -5.14
CA GLU A 21 -8.87 -3.88 -5.60
C GLU A 21 -9.11 -4.81 -6.79
N ASP A 22 -8.11 -4.97 -7.64
CA ASP A 22 -8.09 -5.89 -8.78
C ASP A 22 -6.76 -6.66 -8.72
N ALA A 23 -6.85 -7.94 -8.32
CA ALA A 23 -5.69 -8.82 -8.21
C ALA A 23 -5.12 -9.21 -9.59
N GLU A 24 -5.94 -9.12 -10.64
CA GLU A 24 -5.57 -9.43 -12.03
C GLU A 24 -5.00 -8.19 -12.76
N ALA A 25 -5.04 -7.02 -12.13
CA ALA A 25 -4.45 -5.80 -12.68
C ALA A 25 -2.92 -5.87 -12.86
N GLY A 26 -2.29 -6.96 -12.39
CA GLY A 26 -0.89 -7.28 -12.57
C GLY A 26 0.00 -6.73 -11.46
N ASP A 27 0.86 -7.60 -10.92
CA ASP A 27 2.18 -7.16 -10.45
C ASP A 27 3.18 -7.32 -11.60
N SER A 28 4.29 -6.57 -11.55
CA SER A 28 5.38 -6.69 -12.51
C SER A 28 6.18 -7.99 -12.39
N PHE A 29 5.69 -9.00 -11.64
CA PHE A 29 6.37 -10.28 -11.48
C PHE A 29 5.89 -11.31 -12.53
N PHE A 30 4.57 -11.32 -12.86
CA PHE A 30 4.03 -12.14 -13.97
C PHE A 30 2.95 -11.46 -14.84
N GLY A 31 2.51 -10.24 -14.55
CA GLY A 31 1.45 -9.53 -15.27
C GLY A 31 1.95 -8.66 -16.43
N ASN A 32 1.22 -8.68 -17.57
CA ASN A 32 1.53 -7.87 -18.76
C ASN A 32 0.96 -6.44 -18.72
N ASP A 33 0.15 -6.11 -17.71
CA ASP A 33 -0.55 -4.84 -17.60
C ASP A 33 -0.11 -4.12 -16.32
N GLN A 34 0.38 -2.89 -16.43
CA GLN A 34 1.02 -2.12 -15.34
C GLN A 34 0.00 -1.18 -14.66
N ARG A 35 -1.23 -1.64 -14.44
CA ARG A 35 -2.30 -0.77 -13.92
C ARG A 35 -2.14 -0.58 -12.40
N LYS A 36 -1.98 0.68 -11.98
CA LYS A 36 -1.96 1.03 -10.55
C LYS A 36 -3.35 0.85 -9.95
N VAL A 37 -3.47 -0.07 -9.01
CA VAL A 37 -4.69 -0.34 -8.25
C VAL A 37 -4.60 0.19 -6.83
N ARG A 38 -5.74 0.49 -6.20
CA ARG A 38 -5.76 0.87 -4.79
C ARG A 38 -5.61 -0.36 -3.90
N CYS A 39 -5.07 -0.16 -2.71
CA CYS A 39 -5.04 -1.16 -1.65
C CYS A 39 -6.21 -0.92 -0.70
N ASN A 40 -7.06 -1.93 -0.50
CA ASN A 40 -8.24 -1.85 0.38
C ASN A 40 -7.91 -2.07 1.87
N SER A 41 -6.76 -2.67 2.14
CA SER A 41 -6.35 -3.06 3.49
C SER A 41 -5.44 -2.01 4.17
N GLY A 42 -4.88 -1.08 3.40
CA GLY A 42 -4.09 0.04 3.93
C GLY A 42 -2.60 -0.23 4.13
N GLN A 43 -1.99 -1.11 3.33
CA GLN A 43 -0.53 -1.31 3.34
C GLN A 43 0.21 0.00 3.00
N VAL A 44 0.79 0.64 4.02
CA VAL A 44 1.44 1.97 3.88
C VAL A 44 2.67 1.94 2.97
N ASN A 45 3.39 0.81 2.91
CA ASN A 45 4.58 0.65 2.07
C ASN A 45 4.31 0.69 0.56
N VAL A 46 3.04 0.72 0.12
CA VAL A 46 2.68 1.04 -1.27
C VAL A 46 3.02 2.50 -1.64
N LEU A 47 3.12 3.38 -0.64
CA LEU A 47 3.39 4.81 -0.82
C LEU A 47 4.87 5.18 -0.58
N THR A 48 5.67 4.27 -0.04
CA THR A 48 7.05 4.54 0.34
C THR A 48 8.00 4.45 -0.86
N SER A 49 9.13 5.14 -0.78
CA SER A 49 10.11 5.20 -1.86
C SER A 49 11.15 4.08 -1.72
N SER A 50 11.49 3.41 -2.81
CA SER A 50 12.61 2.46 -2.88
C SER A 50 13.98 3.13 -3.03
N ARG A 51 14.06 4.46 -2.98
CA ARG A 51 15.34 5.18 -3.08
C ARG A 51 16.23 4.86 -1.86
N PRO A 52 17.50 4.52 -2.06
CA PRO A 52 18.44 4.29 -0.96
C PRO A 52 18.79 5.58 -0.22
N THR A 53 19.28 5.46 1.02
CA THR A 53 19.73 6.60 1.83
C THR A 53 20.86 7.41 1.18
N SER A 54 21.82 6.75 0.55
CA SER A 54 22.93 7.37 -0.16
C SER A 54 23.61 6.35 -1.09
N GLN A 55 24.50 6.82 -1.98
CA GLN A 55 25.30 5.94 -2.83
C GLN A 55 26.18 4.98 -2.03
N MET A 56 26.65 5.38 -0.85
CA MET A 56 27.53 4.59 0.01
C MET A 56 26.75 3.56 0.84
N ALA A 57 25.74 4.00 1.59
CA ALA A 57 25.11 3.16 2.61
C ALA A 57 24.01 2.24 2.09
N GLN A 58 23.31 2.62 1.01
CA GLN A 58 22.26 1.81 0.37
C GLN A 58 21.17 1.28 1.32
N ALA A 59 20.87 1.99 2.41
CA ALA A 59 19.86 1.57 3.39
C ALA A 59 18.46 2.08 3.02
N THR A 60 17.44 1.60 3.72
CA THR A 60 16.03 2.00 3.52
C THR A 60 15.75 3.45 3.92
N THR A 61 14.85 4.12 3.19
CA THR A 61 14.35 5.48 3.47
C THR A 61 12.84 5.53 3.65
N ALA A 62 12.21 4.42 4.04
CA ALA A 62 10.76 4.25 4.02
C ALA A 62 9.96 5.36 4.73
N ASN A 63 10.51 6.01 5.75
CA ASN A 63 9.83 7.06 6.52
C ASN A 63 9.97 8.48 5.92
N THR A 64 10.65 8.63 4.78
CA THR A 64 10.73 9.90 4.05
C THR A 64 9.71 9.89 2.91
N VAL A 65 8.48 10.34 3.20
CA VAL A 65 7.35 10.29 2.25
C VAL A 65 6.51 11.56 2.34
N LEU A 66 6.06 12.04 1.18
CA LEU A 66 5.04 13.09 1.07
C LEU A 66 3.80 12.49 0.41
N VAL A 67 2.63 12.80 0.99
CA VAL A 67 1.34 12.30 0.51
C VAL A 67 0.30 13.41 0.51
N SER A 68 -0.79 13.19 -0.22
CA SER A 68 -2.02 13.97 -0.12
C SER A 68 -3.17 13.02 0.21
N ILE A 69 -4.08 13.44 1.09
CA ILE A 69 -5.25 12.66 1.46
C ILE A 69 -6.53 13.28 0.88
N LYS A 70 -7.48 12.43 0.50
CA LYS A 70 -8.83 12.83 0.08
C LYS A 70 -9.83 11.77 0.51
N LYS A 71 -11.13 12.12 0.55
CA LYS A 71 -12.19 11.13 0.76
C LYS A 71 -12.17 10.10 -0.39
N ALA A 72 -12.16 8.80 -0.05
CA ALA A 72 -11.91 7.72 -1.00
C ALA A 72 -13.06 7.43 -1.99
N GLY A 73 -14.24 8.06 -1.81
CA GLY A 73 -15.43 7.76 -2.60
C GLY A 73 -15.93 6.35 -2.33
N THR A 74 -16.37 5.65 -3.38
CA THR A 74 -16.74 4.23 -3.31
C THR A 74 -15.48 3.37 -3.23
N VAL A 75 -15.47 2.38 -2.33
CA VAL A 75 -14.38 1.43 -2.12
C VAL A 75 -14.92 0.01 -2.20
N SER A 76 -14.15 -0.92 -2.76
CA SER A 76 -14.48 -2.34 -2.69
C SER A 76 -14.11 -2.93 -1.32
N PRO A 77 -14.75 -4.03 -0.90
CA PRO A 77 -14.43 -4.65 0.39
C PRO A 77 -12.98 -5.17 0.42
N ASN A 78 -12.38 -5.14 1.63
CA ASN A 78 -11.09 -5.77 1.87
C ASN A 78 -11.25 -7.30 1.87
N VAL A 79 -10.39 -7.99 1.10
CA VAL A 79 -10.38 -9.46 0.99
C VAL A 79 -9.08 -10.09 1.52
N ALA A 80 -8.18 -9.32 2.12
CA ALA A 80 -6.87 -9.79 2.62
C ALA A 80 -6.96 -11.00 3.56
N TYR A 81 -8.02 -11.06 4.36
CA TYR A 81 -8.20 -12.06 5.42
C TYR A 81 -9.14 -13.19 5.03
N ASN A 82 -9.66 -13.17 3.80
CA ASN A 82 -10.51 -14.23 3.31
C ASN A 82 -9.65 -15.44 2.94
N PRO A 83 -10.11 -16.67 3.24
CA PRO A 83 -9.43 -17.86 2.76
C PRO A 83 -9.39 -17.85 1.22
N PRO A 84 -8.32 -18.40 0.61
CA PRO A 84 -8.25 -18.52 -0.84
C PRO A 84 -9.36 -19.44 -1.36
N LYS A 85 -9.80 -19.18 -2.60
CA LYS A 85 -10.71 -20.09 -3.28
C LYS A 85 -10.00 -21.41 -3.57
N ILE A 86 -10.53 -22.52 -3.06
CA ILE A 86 -10.05 -23.87 -3.38
C ILE A 86 -10.65 -24.29 -4.73
N ILE A 87 -9.81 -24.76 -5.65
CA ILE A 87 -10.22 -25.28 -6.96
C ILE A 87 -10.02 -26.81 -6.95
N GLY A 88 -11.10 -27.59 -7.10
CA GLY A 88 -11.03 -29.05 -7.26
C GLY A 88 -11.15 -29.89 -5.99
N ALA A 89 -11.89 -29.42 -4.98
CA ALA A 89 -12.28 -30.25 -3.83
C ALA A 89 -13.37 -31.28 -4.20
#